data_AF-A0AAD7UGG5-F1
#
_entry.id   AF-A0AAD7UGG5-F1
#
_cell.length_a   1.000
_cell.length_b   1.000
_cell.length_c   1.000
_cell.angle_alpha   90.00
_cell.angle_beta   90.00
_cell.angle_gamma   90.00
#
_symmetry.space_group_name_H-M   'P 1'
#
loop_
_entity.id
_entity.type
_entity.pdbx_description
1 polymer ?
#
loop_
_entity_poly.entity_id
_entity_poly.type
_entity_poly.pdbx_seq_one_letter_code
_entity_poly.pdbx_strand_id
1 'polypeptide(L)'
;MASFHAEELEEVLKSASAKIEAGEDASTQLDEADELVAQLRIDARGKEAKQQLREREARIRELRSKSLFSGAKPASSSAKGRLMSTTERAKESNRRIENTQSLVDEIEDTGNDIIGELQRNRETMKRIDGHVKETKGELEKADKIVTRMGKWWSRW
;
A
#
# COMPACT_ATOMS: atom_id res chain seq x y z
N MET A 1 10.37 24.58 -9.40
CA MET A 1 10.68 23.17 -9.07
C MET A 1 10.56 22.29 -10.30
N ALA A 2 9.41 22.21 -10.98
CA ALA A 2 9.26 21.45 -12.22
C ALA A 2 10.27 21.80 -13.36
N SER A 3 10.70 23.05 -13.48
CA SER A 3 11.71 23.47 -14.48
C SER A 3 13.13 22.99 -14.14
N PHE A 4 13.45 22.84 -12.86
CA PHE A 4 14.78 22.42 -12.39
C PHE A 4 15.00 20.94 -12.64
N HIS A 5 14.02 20.09 -12.29
CA HIS A 5 14.07 18.65 -12.56
C HIS A 5 14.03 18.31 -14.06
N ALA A 6 13.47 19.19 -14.89
CA ALA A 6 13.47 19.03 -16.34
C ALA A 6 14.86 19.26 -16.96
N GLU A 7 15.63 20.20 -16.42
CA GLU A 7 16.99 20.52 -16.86
C GLU A 7 17.99 19.45 -16.37
N GLU A 8 17.84 19.03 -15.12
CA GLU A 8 18.60 17.94 -14.50
C GLU A 8 18.43 16.61 -15.26
N LEU A 9 17.18 16.29 -15.66
CA LEU A 9 16.90 15.10 -16.48
C LEU A 9 17.60 15.15 -17.85
N GLU A 10 17.68 16.31 -18.49
CA GLU A 10 18.37 16.44 -19.78
C GLU A 10 19.88 16.28 -19.65
N GLU A 11 20.47 16.74 -18.54
CA GLU A 11 21.88 16.55 -18.24
C GLU A 11 22.20 15.07 -17.97
N VAL A 12 21.37 14.39 -17.17
CA VAL A 12 21.49 12.95 -16.91
C VAL A 12 21.35 12.14 -18.20
N LEU A 13 20.42 12.49 -19.08
CA LEU A 13 20.25 11.82 -20.38
C LEU A 13 21.43 12.03 -21.34
N LYS A 14 22.02 13.23 -21.36
CA LYS A 14 23.24 13.50 -22.13
C LYS A 14 24.41 12.67 -21.60
N SER A 15 24.58 12.63 -20.28
CA SER A 15 25.58 11.80 -19.59
C SER A 15 25.39 10.30 -19.88
N ALA A 16 24.17 9.80 -19.82
CA ALA A 16 23.83 8.42 -20.17
C ALA A 16 24.15 8.13 -21.64
N SER A 17 23.78 9.02 -22.56
CA SER A 17 24.07 8.84 -23.99
C SER A 17 25.57 8.80 -24.30
N ALA A 18 26.36 9.69 -23.69
CA ALA A 18 27.82 9.72 -23.86
C ALA A 18 28.48 8.44 -23.34
N LYS A 19 28.02 7.90 -22.20
CA LYS A 19 28.52 6.62 -21.69
C LYS A 19 28.12 5.44 -22.57
N ILE A 20 26.90 5.42 -23.12
CA ILE A 20 26.45 4.38 -24.06
C ILE A 20 27.28 4.40 -25.34
N GLU A 21 27.61 5.58 -25.87
CA GLU A 21 28.47 5.76 -27.03
C GLU A 21 29.93 5.36 -26.74
N ALA A 22 30.41 5.58 -25.52
CA ALA A 22 31.71 5.10 -25.04
C ALA A 22 31.72 3.57 -24.77
N GLY A 23 30.57 2.89 -24.83
CA GLY A 23 30.43 1.47 -24.50
C GLY A 23 30.57 1.16 -23.00
N GLU A 24 30.39 2.18 -22.16
CA GLU A 24 30.41 2.09 -20.71
C GLU A 24 29.00 1.79 -20.14
N ASP A 25 28.97 1.32 -18.89
CA ASP A 25 27.72 1.07 -18.19
C ASP A 25 27.03 2.40 -17.84
N ALA A 26 25.85 2.63 -18.44
CA ALA A 26 25.00 3.79 -18.21
C ALA A 26 23.79 3.45 -17.32
N SER A 27 23.75 2.26 -16.71
CA SER A 27 22.60 1.80 -15.91
C SER A 27 22.25 2.76 -14.77
N THR A 28 23.25 3.28 -14.05
CA THR A 28 23.01 4.21 -12.94
C THR A 28 22.36 5.52 -13.39
N GLN A 29 22.79 6.09 -14.52
CA GLN A 29 22.19 7.33 -15.04
C GLN A 29 20.81 7.09 -15.65
N LEU A 30 20.53 5.89 -16.17
CA LEU A 30 19.20 5.54 -16.65
C LEU A 30 18.21 5.33 -15.49
N ASP A 31 18.66 4.77 -14.37
CA ASP A 31 17.85 4.63 -13.16
C ASP A 31 17.60 5.99 -12.49
N GLU A 32 18.61 6.87 -12.43
CA GLU A 32 18.45 8.28 -11.99
C GLU A 32 17.47 9.05 -12.90
N ALA A 33 17.51 8.83 -14.22
CA ALA A 33 16.57 9.44 -15.15
C ALA A 33 15.12 8.95 -14.94
N ASP A 34 14.92 7.67 -14.60
CA ASP A 34 13.60 7.10 -14.28
C ASP A 34 13.02 7.74 -12.99
N GLU A 35 13.84 7.98 -11.98
CA GLU A 35 13.42 8.66 -10.74
C GLU A 35 13.01 10.13 -10.98
N LEU A 36 13.77 10.88 -11.78
CA LEU A 36 13.46 12.25 -12.15
C LEU A 36 12.18 12.36 -12.99
N VAL A 37 11.93 11.39 -13.88
CA VAL A 37 10.66 11.31 -14.63
C VAL A 37 9.49 11.01 -13.71
N ALA A 38 9.66 10.14 -12.71
CA ALA A 38 8.61 9.84 -11.73
C ALA A 38 8.23 11.10 -10.92
N GLN A 39 9.21 11.92 -10.54
CA GLN A 39 8.98 13.20 -9.87
C GLN A 39 8.27 14.20 -10.79
N LEU A 40 8.72 14.36 -12.04
CA LEU A 40 8.08 15.24 -13.02
C LEU A 40 6.64 14.81 -13.36
N ARG A 41 6.32 13.52 -13.27
CA ARG A 41 4.98 12.99 -13.48
C ARG A 41 3.99 13.42 -12.39
N ILE A 42 4.47 13.60 -11.15
CA ILE A 42 3.67 14.12 -10.04
C ILE A 42 3.36 15.61 -10.27
N ASP A 43 4.35 16.35 -10.77
CA ASP A 43 4.25 17.80 -11.00
C ASP A 43 3.52 18.19 -12.30
N ALA A 44 3.41 17.26 -13.27
CA ALA A 44 2.82 17.54 -14.58
C ALA A 44 1.29 17.71 -14.53
N ARG A 45 0.84 18.97 -14.56
CA ARG A 45 -0.57 19.34 -14.76
C ARG A 45 -0.75 19.98 -16.14
N GLY A 46 -1.49 19.32 -17.02
CA GLY A 46 -1.77 19.80 -18.39
C GLY A 46 -1.49 18.76 -19.47
N LYS A 47 -2.03 18.96 -20.67
CA LYS A 47 -1.84 18.03 -21.81
C LYS A 47 -0.43 18.15 -22.40
N GLU A 48 0.13 19.36 -22.47
CA GLU A 48 1.46 19.63 -23.01
C GLU A 48 2.58 19.04 -22.11
N ALA A 49 2.50 19.23 -20.79
CA ALA A 49 3.45 18.64 -19.85
C ALA A 49 3.45 17.10 -19.89
N LYS A 50 2.28 16.48 -20.09
CA LYS A 50 2.14 15.02 -20.26
C LYS A 50 2.73 14.54 -21.58
N GLN A 51 2.67 15.34 -22.64
CA GLN A 51 3.25 15.00 -23.93
C GLN A 51 4.78 15.05 -23.88
N GLN A 52 5.36 16.09 -23.29
CA GLN A 52 6.80 16.20 -23.08
C GLN A 52 7.35 15.07 -22.19
N LEU A 53 6.60 14.65 -21.17
CA LEU A 53 6.96 13.48 -20.36
C LEU A 53 6.99 12.18 -21.18
N ARG A 54 6.01 11.95 -22.06
CA ARG A 54 5.99 10.76 -22.91
C ARG A 54 7.17 10.72 -23.89
N GLU A 55 7.55 11.86 -24.43
CA GLU A 55 8.72 11.99 -25.31
C GLU A 55 10.01 11.67 -24.55
N ARG A 56 10.14 12.14 -23.31
CA ARG A 56 11.29 11.85 -22.43
C ARG A 56 11.35 10.38 -22.00
N GLU A 57 10.21 9.78 -21.63
CA GLU A 57 10.09 8.35 -21.35
C GLU A 57 10.47 7.49 -22.56
N ALA A 58 10.06 7.89 -23.77
CA ALA A 58 10.42 7.20 -25.00
C ALA A 58 11.94 7.25 -25.25
N ARG A 59 12.57 8.39 -24.98
CA ARG A 59 14.02 8.57 -25.12
C ARG A 59 14.83 7.75 -24.13
N ILE A 60 14.39 7.65 -22.87
CA ILE A 60 15.00 6.75 -21.87
C ILE A 60 14.92 5.30 -22.35
N ARG A 61 13.75 4.87 -22.83
CA ARG A 61 13.55 3.52 -23.34
C ARG A 61 14.45 3.20 -24.53
N GLU A 62 14.62 4.15 -25.45
CA GLU A 62 15.53 4.01 -26.60
C GLU A 62 16.99 3.88 -26.14
N LEU A 63 17.46 4.74 -25.24
CA LEU A 63 18.82 4.66 -24.70
C LEU A 63 19.06 3.35 -23.93
N ARG A 64 18.07 2.87 -23.18
CA ARG A 64 18.13 1.57 -22.49
C ARG A 64 18.26 0.41 -23.48
N SER A 65 17.51 0.45 -24.57
CA SER A 65 17.65 -0.55 -25.64
C SER A 65 19.05 -0.49 -26.26
N LYS A 66 19.55 0.70 -26.57
CA LYS A 66 20.89 0.90 -27.15
C LYS A 66 22.00 0.42 -26.21
N SER A 67 21.89 0.68 -24.91
CA SER A 67 22.82 0.18 -23.89
C SER A 67 22.86 -1.36 -23.83
N LEU A 68 21.69 -2.01 -23.95
CA LEU A 68 21.60 -3.48 -23.96
C LEU A 68 22.21 -4.10 -25.22
N PHE A 69 22.14 -3.41 -26.37
CA PHE A 69 22.68 -3.89 -27.64
C PHE A 69 24.16 -3.48 -27.89
N SER A 70 24.62 -2.34 -27.39
CA SER A 70 26.02 -1.89 -27.54
C SER A 70 26.99 -2.64 -26.63
N GLY A 71 26.51 -3.21 -25.52
CA GLY A 71 27.28 -4.03 -24.59
C GLY A 71 27.47 -5.50 -25.00
N ALA A 72 27.02 -5.92 -26.19
CA ALA A 72 27.07 -7.31 -26.65
C ALA A 72 28.48 -7.75 -27.12
N LYS A 73 29.46 -7.70 -26.22
CA LYS A 73 30.59 -8.65 -26.25
C LYS A 73 30.11 -9.97 -25.62
N PRO A 74 30.56 -11.16 -26.10
CA PRO A 74 30.03 -12.44 -25.66
C PRO A 74 30.47 -12.77 -24.22
N ALA A 75 29.74 -12.25 -23.24
CA ALA A 75 29.95 -12.51 -21.82
C ALA A 75 29.11 -13.72 -21.36
N SER A 76 29.40 -14.92 -21.89
CA SER A 76 28.60 -16.13 -21.60
C SER A 76 28.66 -16.57 -20.12
N SER A 77 29.69 -16.18 -19.37
CA SER A 77 29.79 -16.45 -17.93
C SER A 77 29.08 -15.39 -17.05
N SER A 78 29.19 -14.11 -17.41
CA SER A 78 28.56 -13.01 -16.66
C SER A 78 27.04 -13.00 -16.83
N ALA A 79 26.54 -13.31 -18.03
CA ALA A 79 25.11 -13.47 -18.30
C ALA A 79 24.49 -14.60 -17.46
N LYS A 80 25.20 -15.72 -17.30
CA LYS A 80 24.76 -16.84 -16.45
C LYS A 80 24.70 -16.45 -14.97
N GLY A 81 25.69 -15.69 -14.48
CA GLY A 81 25.70 -15.19 -13.10
C GLY A 81 24.55 -14.23 -12.81
N ARG A 82 24.25 -13.32 -13.76
CA ARG A 82 23.09 -12.43 -13.69
C ARG A 82 21.77 -13.21 -13.71
N LEU A 83 21.65 -14.21 -14.58
CA LEU A 83 20.42 -15.01 -14.68
C LEU A 83 20.19 -15.85 -13.42
N MET A 84 21.25 -16.41 -12.81
CA MET A 84 21.15 -17.09 -11.52
C MET A 84 20.77 -16.13 -10.41
N SER A 85 21.34 -14.93 -10.34
CA SER A 85 20.98 -13.95 -9.30
C SER A 85 19.56 -13.42 -9.45
N THR A 86 19.05 -13.23 -10.68
CA THR A 86 17.64 -12.90 -10.91
C THR A 86 16.72 -14.05 -10.52
N THR A 87 17.13 -15.30 -10.79
CA THR A 87 16.35 -16.48 -10.41
C THR A 87 16.26 -16.62 -8.89
N GLU A 88 17.37 -16.39 -8.17
CA GLU A 88 17.36 -16.45 -6.71
C GLU A 88 16.58 -15.30 -6.08
N ARG A 89 16.67 -14.09 -6.63
CA ARG A 89 15.79 -12.98 -6.22
C ARG A 89 14.32 -13.30 -6.46
N ALA A 90 13.97 -13.95 -7.58
CA ALA A 90 12.61 -14.35 -7.88
C ALA A 90 12.11 -15.42 -6.88
N LYS A 91 12.92 -16.43 -6.56
CA LYS A 91 12.57 -17.44 -5.55
C LYS A 91 12.41 -16.84 -4.15
N GLU A 92 13.29 -15.94 -3.76
CA GLU A 92 13.21 -15.23 -2.48
C GLU A 92 11.95 -14.36 -2.43
N SER A 93 11.63 -13.65 -3.52
CA SER A 93 10.39 -12.89 -3.64
C SER A 93 9.17 -13.81 -3.55
N ASN A 94 9.19 -14.99 -4.17
CA ASN A 94 8.08 -15.93 -4.13
C ASN A 94 7.84 -16.43 -2.70
N ARG A 95 8.89 -16.78 -1.97
CA ARG A 95 8.80 -17.17 -0.55
C ARG A 95 8.22 -16.06 0.32
N ARG A 96 8.60 -14.80 0.07
CA ARG A 96 8.04 -13.65 0.79
C ARG A 96 6.56 -13.47 0.50
N ILE A 97 6.13 -13.68 -0.75
CA ILE A 97 4.71 -13.63 -1.13
C ILE A 97 3.94 -14.76 -0.44
N GLU A 98 4.45 -15.99 -0.49
CA GLU A 98 3.85 -17.16 0.19
C GLU A 98 3.71 -16.93 1.70
N ASN A 99 4.76 -16.40 2.35
CA ASN A 99 4.71 -16.05 3.77
C ASN A 99 3.68 -14.93 4.05
N THR A 100 3.61 -13.93 3.16
CA THR A 100 2.65 -12.83 3.30
C THR A 100 1.21 -13.33 3.13
N GLN A 101 0.96 -14.26 2.20
CA GLN A 101 -0.34 -14.90 2.02
C GLN A 101 -0.74 -15.67 3.27
N SER A 102 0.16 -16.49 3.82
CA SER A 102 -0.11 -17.20 5.06
C SER A 102 -0.44 -16.27 6.24
N LEU A 103 0.23 -15.12 6.34
CA LEU A 103 -0.07 -14.12 7.37
C LEU A 103 -1.41 -13.43 7.14
N VAL A 104 -1.79 -13.18 5.88
CA VAL A 104 -3.11 -12.61 5.54
C VAL A 104 -4.21 -13.59 5.94
N ASP A 105 -4.06 -14.88 5.63
CA ASP A 105 -5.03 -15.91 6.00
C ASP A 105 -5.21 -15.98 7.53
N GLU A 106 -4.11 -15.91 8.30
CA GLU A 106 -4.16 -15.89 9.77
C GLU A 106 -4.86 -14.63 10.32
N ILE A 107 -4.66 -13.48 9.67
CA ILE A 107 -5.34 -12.23 10.02
C ILE A 107 -6.83 -12.31 9.70
N GLU A 108 -7.21 -12.93 8.58
CA GLU A 108 -8.61 -13.13 8.20
C GLU A 108 -9.32 -14.04 9.20
N ASP A 109 -8.69 -15.15 9.60
CA ASP A 109 -9.23 -16.05 10.63
C ASP A 109 -9.40 -15.33 11.97
N THR A 110 -8.37 -14.61 12.42
CA THR A 110 -8.44 -13.80 13.65
C THR A 110 -9.54 -12.73 13.56
N GLY A 111 -9.69 -12.09 12.40
CA GLY A 111 -10.73 -11.10 12.15
C GLY A 111 -12.14 -11.70 12.21
N ASN A 112 -12.33 -12.89 11.65
CA ASN A 112 -13.59 -13.63 11.71
C ASN A 112 -13.97 -14.00 13.15
N ASP A 113 -13.00 -14.44 13.96
CA ASP A 113 -13.20 -14.73 15.37
C ASP A 113 -13.63 -13.49 16.15
N ILE A 114 -12.95 -12.36 15.96
CA ILE A 114 -13.29 -11.08 16.60
C ILE A 114 -14.72 -10.64 16.21
N ILE A 115 -15.08 -10.76 14.93
CA ILE A 115 -16.45 -10.43 14.47
C ILE A 115 -17.48 -11.34 15.16
N GLY A 116 -17.18 -12.64 15.28
CA GLY A 116 -18.02 -13.59 15.99
C GLY A 116 -18.22 -13.22 17.47
N GLU A 117 -17.15 -12.83 18.16
CA GLU A 117 -17.22 -12.35 19.55
C GLU A 117 -18.01 -11.06 19.69
N LEU A 118 -17.80 -10.08 18.80
CA LEU A 118 -18.54 -8.82 18.80
C LEU A 118 -20.04 -9.04 18.61
N GLN A 119 -20.44 -10.01 17.77
CA GLN A 119 -21.85 -10.39 17.61
C GLN A 119 -22.43 -10.97 18.90
N ARG A 120 -21.73 -11.91 19.55
CA ARG A 120 -22.16 -12.48 20.84
C ARG A 120 -22.26 -11.41 21.94
N ASN A 121 -21.31 -10.48 21.98
CA ASN A 121 -21.31 -9.36 22.92
C ASN A 121 -22.50 -8.43 22.66
N ARG A 122 -22.83 -8.14 21.40
CA ARG A 122 -23.99 -7.35 21.03
C ARG A 122 -25.30 -8.01 21.46
N GLU A 123 -25.44 -9.32 21.29
CA GLU A 123 -26.61 -10.07 21.76
C GLU A 123 -26.72 -10.05 23.28
N THR A 124 -25.59 -10.19 23.98
CA THR A 124 -25.54 -10.12 25.44
C THR A 124 -25.97 -8.75 25.93
N MET A 125 -25.48 -7.67 25.31
CA MET A 125 -25.91 -6.30 25.62
C MET A 125 -27.41 -6.09 25.38
N LYS A 126 -27.97 -6.64 24.29
CA LYS A 126 -29.43 -6.58 24.04
C LYS A 126 -30.23 -7.29 25.12
N ARG A 127 -29.77 -8.46 25.59
CA ARG A 127 -30.41 -9.19 26.69
C ARG A 127 -30.35 -8.39 27.99
N ILE A 128 -29.19 -7.82 28.31
CA ILE A 128 -29.00 -6.97 29.49
C ILE A 128 -29.92 -5.74 29.43
N ASP A 129 -30.01 -5.05 28.29
CA ASP A 129 -30.91 -3.91 28.11
C ASP A 129 -32.38 -4.31 28.33
N GLY A 130 -32.78 -5.50 27.86
CA GLY A 130 -34.09 -6.09 28.13
C GLY A 130 -34.35 -6.26 29.64
N HIS A 131 -33.41 -6.88 30.36
CA HIS A 131 -33.53 -7.07 31.81
C HIS A 131 -33.55 -5.74 32.58
N VAL A 132 -32.74 -4.75 32.18
CA VAL A 132 -32.74 -3.42 32.80
C VAL A 132 -34.12 -2.75 32.66
N LYS A 133 -34.75 -2.86 31.49
CA LYS A 133 -36.10 -2.33 31.25
C LYS A 133 -37.15 -3.06 32.10
N GLU A 134 -37.06 -4.38 32.22
CA GLU A 134 -37.94 -5.19 33.05
C GLU A 134 -37.82 -4.81 34.53
N THR A 135 -36.61 -4.80 35.09
CA THR A 135 -36.34 -4.40 36.47
C THR A 135 -36.81 -2.98 36.75
N LYS A 136 -36.62 -2.04 35.81
CA LYS A 136 -37.16 -0.68 35.94
C LYS A 136 -38.69 -0.70 36.06
N GLY A 137 -39.37 -1.48 35.23
CA GLY A 137 -40.82 -1.63 35.30
C GLY A 137 -41.29 -2.26 36.62
N GLU A 138 -40.53 -3.19 37.20
CA GLU A 138 -40.80 -3.75 38.53
C GLU A 138 -40.59 -2.74 39.66
N LEU A 139 -39.51 -1.95 39.60
CA LEU A 139 -39.25 -0.88 40.56
C LEU A 139 -40.37 0.18 40.55
N GLU A 140 -40.88 0.56 39.38
CA GLU A 140 -42.02 1.48 39.28
C GLU A 140 -43.31 0.90 39.89
N LYS A 141 -43.51 -0.43 39.78
CA LYS A 141 -44.63 -1.11 40.44
C LYS A 141 -44.44 -1.13 41.96
N ALA A 142 -43.24 -1.46 42.42
CA ALA A 142 -42.89 -1.47 43.84
C ALA A 142 -43.07 -0.09 44.47
N ASP A 143 -42.60 0.97 43.80
CA ASP A 143 -42.75 2.36 44.23
C ASP A 143 -44.23 2.78 44.37
N LYS A 144 -45.08 2.38 43.41
CA LYS A 144 -46.53 2.60 43.49
C LYS A 144 -47.17 1.89 44.69
N ILE A 145 -46.70 0.69 45.05
CA ILE A 145 -47.18 -0.07 46.22
C ILE A 145 -46.75 0.64 47.51
N VAL A 146 -45.47 0.98 47.63
CA VAL A 146 -44.91 1.71 48.78
C VAL A 146 -45.63 3.05 48.97
N THR A 147 -45.88 3.80 47.89
CA THR A 147 -46.62 5.06 47.94
C THR A 147 -48.06 4.86 48.45
N ARG A 148 -48.75 3.79 48.03
CA ARG A 148 -50.10 3.47 48.56
C ARG A 148 -50.05 3.08 50.04
N MET A 149 -49.07 2.28 50.45
CA MET A 149 -48.89 1.91 51.86
C MET A 149 -48.58 3.13 52.72
N GLY A 150 -47.71 4.04 52.26
CA GLY A 150 -47.40 5.29 52.94
C GLY A 150 -48.64 6.17 53.15
N LYS A 151 -49.51 6.28 52.13
CA LYS A 151 -50.81 6.97 52.25
C LYS A 151 -51.77 6.29 53.22
N TRP A 152 -51.72 4.97 53.33
CA TRP A 152 -52.55 4.21 54.27
C TRP A 152 -52.07 4.44 55.71
N TRP A 153 -50.75 4.45 55.94
CA TRP A 153 -50.15 4.70 57.25
C TRP A 153 -50.30 6.14 57.72
N SER A 154 -50.20 7.14 56.82
CA SER A 154 -50.36 8.55 57.20
C SER A 154 -51.79 8.94 57.60
N ARG A 155 -52.74 8.01 57.50
CA ARG A 155 -54.16 8.21 57.77
C ARG A 155 -54.58 7.67 59.14
N TRP A 156 -53.66 6.96 59.80
CA TRP A 156 -53.73 6.52 61.19
C TRP A 156 -52.82 7.40 62.05
#